data_AF-A0A1W9WMB5-F1
#
_entry.id   AF-A0A1W9WMB5-F1
#
_cell.length_a   1.000
_cell.length_b   1.000
_cell.length_c   1.000
_cell.angle_alpha   90.00
_cell.angle_beta   90.00
_cell.angle_gamma   90.00
#
_symmetry.space_group_name_H-M   'P 1'
#
loop_
_entity.id
_entity.type
_entity.pdbx_description
1 polymer ?
#
loop_
_entity_poly.entity_id
_entity_poly.type
_entity_poly.pdbx_seq_one_letter_code
_entity_poly.pdbx_strand_id
1 'polypeptide(L)'
;MGKGFDFCVECDEYPCDELRAFKEKRPHRIELWEAQERIQEVGYEQWFREMVDHYSCPQCGTINSAYDLKCRTCETEPSCAYVGRHKNEILSGLSKKSDPTLIATHNPN
;
A
#
# COMPACT_ATOMS: atom_id res chain seq x y z
N MET A 1 -19.01 -12.03 3.29
CA MET A 1 -19.92 -11.31 2.37
C MET A 1 -19.67 -9.82 2.57
N GLY A 2 -19.51 -9.03 1.49
CA GLY A 2 -19.33 -7.58 1.61
C GLY A 2 -20.60 -6.89 2.14
N LYS A 3 -20.45 -5.73 2.78
CA LYS A 3 -21.56 -4.96 3.37
C LYS A 3 -22.33 -4.07 2.36
N GLY A 4 -22.03 -4.18 1.07
CA GLY A 4 -22.68 -3.40 0.00
C GLY A 4 -22.10 -2.00 -0.24
N PHE A 5 -20.96 -1.68 0.40
CA PHE A 5 -20.19 -0.45 0.18
C PHE A 5 -19.02 -0.70 -0.77
N ASP A 6 -18.67 0.31 -1.55
CA ASP A 6 -17.52 0.26 -2.46
C ASP A 6 -16.22 0.52 -1.68
N PHE A 7 -16.29 1.35 -0.64
CA PHE A 7 -15.15 1.70 0.20
C PHE A 7 -15.46 1.50 1.69
N CYS A 8 -14.47 1.04 2.45
CA CYS A 8 -14.65 0.78 3.87
C CYS A 8 -15.07 2.03 4.65
N VAL A 9 -14.61 3.22 4.24
CA VAL A 9 -14.94 4.52 4.84
C VAL A 9 -16.44 4.86 4.81
N GLU A 10 -17.21 4.17 3.97
CA GLU A 10 -18.66 4.35 3.86
C GLU A 10 -19.44 3.51 4.89
N CYS A 11 -18.76 2.60 5.60
CA CYS A 11 -19.38 1.76 6.60
C CYS A 11 -19.41 2.44 7.98
N ASP A 12 -20.55 2.37 8.67
CA ASP A 12 -20.72 2.93 10.02
C ASP A 12 -19.80 2.31 11.09
N GLU A 13 -19.24 1.12 10.83
CA GLU A 13 -18.26 0.45 11.71
C GLU A 13 -16.81 0.79 11.35
N TYR A 14 -16.57 1.69 10.40
CA TYR A 14 -15.23 2.08 10.00
C TYR A 14 -14.51 2.89 11.09
N PRO A 15 -13.24 2.60 11.40
CA PRO A 15 -12.48 1.42 10.98
C PRO A 15 -12.83 0.18 11.82
N CYS A 16 -13.17 -0.94 11.17
CA CYS A 16 -13.44 -2.19 11.87
C CYS A 16 -12.16 -2.97 12.18
N ASP A 17 -12.22 -3.91 13.13
CA ASP A 17 -11.05 -4.69 13.55
C ASP A 17 -10.45 -5.55 12.43
N GLU A 18 -11.29 -6.05 11.51
CA GLU A 18 -10.81 -6.78 10.34
C GLU A 18 -9.91 -5.91 9.45
N LEU A 19 -10.29 -4.64 9.24
CA LEU A 19 -9.52 -3.69 8.43
C LEU A 19 -8.22 -3.28 9.13
N ARG A 20 -8.26 -3.08 10.46
CA ARG A 20 -7.05 -2.82 11.26
C ARG A 20 -6.07 -4.00 11.13
N ALA A 21 -6.54 -5.22 11.35
CA ALA A 21 -5.73 -6.42 11.21
C ALA A 21 -5.23 -6.62 9.77
N PHE A 22 -6.04 -6.29 8.76
CA PHE A 22 -5.63 -6.30 7.36
C PHE A 22 -4.47 -5.34 7.11
N LYS A 23 -4.53 -4.11 7.64
CA LYS A 23 -3.46 -3.11 7.50
C LYS A 23 -2.13 -3.62 8.06
N GLU A 24 -2.14 -4.22 9.24
CA GLU A 24 -0.93 -4.66 9.95
C GLU A 24 -0.18 -5.81 9.26
N LYS A 25 -0.88 -6.62 8.45
CA LYS A 25 -0.29 -7.80 7.79
C LYS A 25 0.81 -7.50 6.77
N ARG A 26 0.88 -6.28 6.23
CA ARG A 26 1.84 -5.91 5.17
C ARG A 26 2.30 -4.45 5.28
N PRO A 27 3.60 -4.17 5.12
CA PRO A 27 4.12 -2.81 5.22
C PRO A 27 3.60 -1.88 4.10
N HIS A 28 3.32 -2.38 2.89
CA HIS A 28 2.79 -1.51 1.83
C HIS A 28 1.38 -0.93 2.11
N ARG A 29 0.72 -1.35 3.19
CA ARG A 29 -0.63 -0.90 3.57
C ARG A 29 -0.58 0.30 4.54
N ILE A 30 0.59 0.92 4.74
CA ILE A 30 0.76 2.02 5.71
C ILE A 30 -0.22 3.17 5.45
N GLU A 31 -0.46 3.52 4.20
CA GLU A 31 -1.34 4.64 3.80
C GLU A 31 -2.82 4.26 3.69
N LEU A 32 -3.25 3.07 4.16
CA LEU A 32 -4.65 2.63 4.06
C LEU A 32 -5.64 3.66 4.62
N TRP A 33 -5.32 4.28 5.76
CA TRP A 33 -6.20 5.28 6.39
C TRP A 33 -6.29 6.56 5.56
N GLU A 34 -5.14 7.11 5.16
CA GLU A 34 -5.07 8.29 4.30
C GLU A 34 -5.79 8.05 2.97
N ALA A 35 -5.68 6.85 2.39
CA ALA A 35 -6.39 6.49 1.17
C ALA A 35 -7.91 6.48 1.37
N GLN A 36 -8.40 5.90 2.46
CA GLN A 36 -9.84 5.87 2.76
C GLN A 36 -10.40 7.28 3.01
N GLU A 37 -9.70 8.10 3.79
CA GLU A 37 -10.08 9.50 4.03
C GLU A 37 -10.06 10.31 2.73
N ARG A 38 -9.03 10.14 1.90
CA ARG A 38 -8.92 10.86 0.63
C ARG A 38 -10.00 10.43 -0.37
N ILE A 39 -10.33 9.14 -0.44
CA ILE A 39 -11.44 8.65 -1.28
C ILE A 39 -12.77 9.26 -0.82
N GLN A 40 -13.01 9.38 0.48
CA GLN A 40 -14.21 10.04 1.00
C GLN A 40 -14.27 11.53 0.65
N GLU A 41 -13.11 12.21 0.64
CA GLU A 41 -13.02 13.64 0.36
C GLU A 41 -13.19 13.98 -1.13
N VAL A 42 -12.50 13.25 -2.02
CA VAL A 42 -12.41 13.63 -3.44
C VAL A 42 -12.95 12.59 -4.42
N GLY A 43 -13.43 11.45 -3.92
CA GLY A 43 -13.90 10.34 -4.73
C GLY A 43 -12.76 9.50 -5.31
N TYR A 44 -13.11 8.26 -5.68
CA TYR A 44 -12.16 7.27 -6.17
C TYR A 44 -11.36 7.71 -7.40
N GLU A 45 -12.01 8.31 -8.40
CA GLU A 45 -11.32 8.64 -9.65
C GLU A 45 -10.20 9.67 -9.46
N GLN A 46 -10.42 10.65 -8.60
CA GLN A 46 -9.41 11.66 -8.28
C GLN A 46 -8.28 11.05 -7.45
N TRP A 47 -8.62 10.28 -6.41
CA TRP A 47 -7.63 9.55 -5.64
C TRP A 47 -6.79 8.60 -6.50
N PHE A 48 -7.40 7.91 -7.48
CA PHE A 48 -6.69 7.02 -8.38
C PHE A 48 -5.66 7.76 -9.24
N ARG A 49 -6.00 8.93 -9.78
CA ARG A 49 -5.05 9.79 -10.51
C ARG A 49 -3.89 10.23 -9.61
N GLU A 50 -4.18 10.63 -8.37
CA GLU A 50 -3.15 10.98 -7.39
C GLU A 50 -2.24 9.79 -7.08
N MET A 51 -2.78 8.57 -7.00
CA MET A 51 -1.97 7.36 -6.79
C MET A 51 -1.12 7.01 -8.00
N VAL A 52 -1.60 7.24 -9.22
CA VAL A 52 -0.77 7.09 -10.43
C VAL A 52 0.47 7.98 -10.33
N ASP A 53 0.30 9.25 -9.94
CA ASP A 53 1.43 10.17 -9.75
C ASP A 53 2.32 9.77 -8.57
N HIS A 54 1.73 9.41 -7.43
CA HIS A 54 2.43 9.02 -6.19
C HIS A 54 3.35 7.81 -6.38
N TYR A 55 2.94 6.86 -7.23
CA TYR A 55 3.71 5.67 -7.57
C TYR A 55 4.56 5.82 -8.84
N SER A 56 4.46 6.95 -9.55
CA SER A 56 5.26 7.21 -10.74
C SER A 56 6.67 7.70 -10.41
N CYS A 57 7.63 7.29 -11.23
CA CYS A 57 9.00 7.77 -11.14
C CYS A 57 9.08 9.26 -11.50
N PRO A 58 9.69 10.11 -10.65
CA PRO A 58 9.78 11.54 -10.92
C PRO A 58 10.68 11.89 -12.11
N GLN A 59 11.51 10.94 -12.58
CA GLN A 59 12.43 11.15 -13.71
C GLN A 59 11.88 10.65 -15.06
N CYS A 60 11.18 9.52 -15.07
CA CYS A 60 10.75 8.89 -16.33
C CYS A 60 9.27 8.49 -16.39
N GLY A 61 8.48 8.77 -15.34
CA GLY A 61 7.06 8.46 -15.29
C GLY A 61 6.70 6.98 -15.19
N THR A 62 7.67 6.06 -15.09
CA THR A 62 7.37 4.63 -14.87
C THR A 62 6.68 4.43 -13.53
N ILE A 63 5.52 3.78 -13.52
CA ILE A 63 4.82 3.37 -12.28
C ILE A 63 5.60 2.23 -11.62
N ASN A 64 6.05 2.46 -10.39
CA ASN A 64 6.79 1.50 -9.57
C ASN A 64 5.89 0.88 -8.49
N SER A 65 6.25 -0.30 -7.98
CA SER A 65 5.55 -0.89 -6.85
C SER A 65 6.03 -0.29 -5.52
N ALA A 66 5.29 -0.55 -4.45
CA ALA A 66 5.70 -0.20 -3.09
C ALA A 66 7.02 -0.85 -2.62
N TYR A 67 7.59 -1.80 -3.37
CA TYR A 67 8.82 -2.51 -3.00
C TYR A 67 10.00 -2.25 -3.95
N ASP A 68 9.77 -1.55 -5.05
CA ASP A 68 10.85 -1.16 -5.95
C ASP A 68 11.57 0.04 -5.34
N LEU A 69 12.68 -0.17 -4.63
CA LEU A 69 13.39 0.95 -4.02
C LEU A 69 13.97 1.92 -5.07
N LYS A 70 14.37 1.36 -6.22
CA LYS A 70 14.83 2.07 -7.41
C LYS A 70 13.85 1.89 -8.55
N CYS A 71 13.74 2.89 -9.41
CA CYS A 71 12.91 2.81 -10.60
C CYS A 71 13.35 1.66 -11.50
N ARG A 72 12.40 0.81 -11.92
CA ARG A 72 12.69 -0.37 -12.76
C ARG A 72 13.17 -0.04 -14.18
N THR A 73 13.07 1.22 -14.60
CA THR A 73 13.44 1.68 -15.96
C THR A 73 14.71 2.51 -15.97
N CYS A 74 14.82 3.52 -15.10
CA CYS A 74 15.92 4.49 -15.12
C CYS A 74 16.74 4.54 -13.82
N GLU A 75 16.53 3.58 -12.92
CA GLU A 75 17.29 3.39 -11.67
C GLU A 75 17.23 4.53 -10.64
N THR A 76 16.42 5.57 -10.87
CA THR A 76 16.19 6.68 -9.92
C THR A 76 15.79 6.15 -8.54
N GLU A 77 16.38 6.72 -7.47
CA GLU A 77 16.07 6.39 -6.08
C GLU A 77 15.77 7.68 -5.27
N PRO A 78 14.62 7.79 -4.58
CA PRO A 78 13.56 6.78 -4.50
C PRO A 78 12.82 6.60 -5.83
N SER A 79 12.31 5.40 -6.06
CA SER A 79 11.62 5.06 -7.32
C SER A 79 10.33 5.85 -7.56
N CYS A 80 9.68 6.32 -6.50
CA CYS A 80 8.46 7.13 -6.49
C CYS A 80 8.29 7.80 -5.11
N ALA A 81 7.28 8.65 -4.97
CA ALA A 81 7.03 9.40 -3.73
C ALA A 81 6.67 8.48 -2.55
N TYR A 82 5.88 7.41 -2.80
CA TYR A 82 5.57 6.39 -1.80
C TYR A 82 6.81 5.80 -1.15
N VAL A 83 7.75 5.33 -1.97
CA VAL A 83 9.01 4.73 -1.52
C VAL A 83 9.86 5.75 -0.77
N GLY A 84 9.89 7.00 -1.24
CA GLY A 84 10.58 8.08 -0.54
C GLY A 84 10.06 8.31 0.88
N ARG A 85 8.74 8.18 1.09
CA ARG A 85 8.09 8.40 2.39
C ARG A 85 8.23 7.22 3.35
N HIS A 86 8.19 5.98 2.86
CA HIS A 86 8.03 4.78 3.70
C HIS A 86 9.19 3.77 3.63
N LYS A 87 10.35 4.16 3.08
CA LYS A 87 11.49 3.24 2.83
C LYS A 87 11.86 2.40 4.04
N ASN A 88 11.92 3.00 5.24
CA ASN A 88 12.37 2.31 6.45
C ASN A 88 11.36 1.25 6.92
N GLU A 89 10.07 1.59 6.87
CA GLU A 89 8.96 0.73 7.24
C GLU A 89 8.85 -0.47 6.29
N ILE A 90 9.04 -0.23 4.98
CA ILE A 90 9.08 -1.27 3.95
C ILE A 90 10.21 -2.25 4.22
N LEU A 91 11.44 -1.75 4.44
CA LEU A 91 12.61 -2.58 4.73
C LEU A 91 12.45 -3.39 6.02
N SER A 92 11.93 -2.75 7.09
CA SER A 92 11.64 -3.41 8.36
C SER A 92 10.63 -4.55 8.20
N GLY A 93 9.56 -4.32 7.43
CA GLY A 93 8.54 -5.33 7.16
C GLY A 93 9.01 -6.50 6.30
N LEU A 94 10.00 -6.29 5.42
CA LEU A 94 10.62 -7.36 4.62
C LEU A 94 11.56 -8.23 5.47
N SER A 95 12.39 -7.61 6.33
CA SER A 95 13.32 -8.31 7.22
C SER A 95 12.62 -9.26 8.20
N LYS A 96 11.45 -8.86 8.72
CA LYS A 96 10.62 -9.70 9.61
C LYS A 96 10.06 -10.96 8.94
N LYS A 97 10.01 -11.03 7.60
CA LYS A 97 9.49 -12.18 6.86
C LYS A 97 10.56 -13.14 6.37
N SER A 98 11.84 -12.75 6.39
CA SER A 98 12.96 -13.66 6.17
C SER A 98 13.28 -14.55 7.37
N ASP A 99 12.52 -14.42 8.47
CA ASP A 99 12.60 -15.32 9.62
C ASP A 99 12.00 -16.69 9.25
N PRO A 100 12.80 -17.78 9.18
CA PRO A 100 12.34 -19.11 8.80
C PRO A 100 11.24 -19.67 9.70
N THR A 101 11.09 -19.09 10.90
CA THR A 101 10.13 -19.54 11.92
C THR A 101 8.68 -19.11 11.61
N LEU A 102 8.47 -18.20 10.65
CA LEU A 102 7.14 -17.65 10.31
C LEU A 102 6.58 -18.16 8.98
N ILE A 103 7.27 -19.06 8.27
CA ILE A 103 6.83 -19.65 6.99
C ILE A 103 5.96 -20.89 7.26
N ALA A 104 4.93 -20.74 8.09
CA ALA A 104 3.96 -21.81 8.32
C ALA A 104 2.75 -21.66 7.39
N THR A 105 2.53 -22.73 6.62
CA THR A 105 1.32 -23.11 5.88
C THR A 105 0.96 -22.33 4.61
N HIS A 106 1.62 -22.68 3.50
CA HIS A 106 0.91 -22.82 2.23
C HIS A 106 0.60 -24.30 2.04
N ASN A 107 -0.67 -24.67 2.20
CA ASN A 107 -1.19 -26.00 1.90
C ASN A 107 -1.71 -25.98 0.45
N PRO A 108 -1.13 -26.74 -0.49
CA PRO A 108 -1.68 -26.87 -1.82
C PRO A 108 -2.84 -27.88 -1.76
N ASN A 109 -4.05 -27.42 -2.04
CA ASN A 109 -5.14 -28.27 -2.51
C ASN A 109 -5.65 -27.66 -3.81
#